data_AF-A0A6N7ASF1-F1
#
_entry.id   AF-A0A6N7ASF1-F1
#
_cell.length_a   1.000
_cell.length_b   1.000
_cell.length_c   1.000
_cell.angle_alpha   90.00
_cell.angle_beta   90.00
_cell.angle_gamma   90.00
#
_symmetry.space_group_name_H-M   'P 1'
#
loop_
_entity.id
_entity.type
_entity.pdbx_description
1 polymer ?
#
loop_
_entity_poly.entity_id
_entity_poly.type
_entity_poly.pdbx_seq_one_letter_code
_entity_poly.pdbx_strand_id
1 'polypeptide(L)' 'MNLKIFVIFMSVLVMFSGQSSYAFGCNVCHSKNPKMLKMHKELEYRDCFNCHGPKAGKPIEERKKYRETDIVCSRCHKK' A
#
# COMPACT_ATOMS: atom_id res chain seq x y z
N MET A 1 39.06 14.03 18.67
CA MET A 1 38.20 13.66 17.53
C MET A 1 38.15 14.85 16.57
N ASN A 2 38.52 14.65 15.31
CA ASN A 2 38.68 15.75 14.35
C ASN A 2 37.30 16.25 13.87
N LEU A 3 37.01 17.55 13.99
CA LEU A 3 35.67 18.11 13.71
C LEU A 3 35.18 17.78 12.29
N LYS A 4 36.09 17.77 11.30
CA LYS A 4 35.78 17.38 9.92
C LYS A 4 35.33 15.92 9.80
N ILE A 5 35.97 15.02 10.55
CA ILE A 5 35.63 13.59 10.59
C ILE A 5 34.27 13.38 11.24
N PHE A 6 33.96 14.13 12.30
CA PHE A 6 32.66 14.08 12.96
C PHE A 6 31.52 14.55 12.05
N VAL A 7 31.73 15.63 11.28
CA VAL A 7 30.74 16.15 10.33
C VAL A 7 30.50 15.14 9.20
N ILE A 8 31.55 14.58 8.59
CA ILE A 8 31.41 13.56 7.53
C ILE A 8 30.63 12.35 8.05
N PHE A 9 30.92 11.89 9.27
CA PHE A 9 30.25 10.76 9.87
C PHE A 9 28.75 11.01 10.09
N MET A 10 28.39 12.19 10.60
CA MET A 10 26.98 12.59 10.76
C MET A 10 26.25 12.69 9.42
N SER A 11 26.88 13.24 8.37
CA SER A 11 26.29 13.33 7.03
C SER A 11 25.92 11.96 6.47
N VAL A 12 26.81 10.98 6.64
CA VAL A 12 26.57 9.60 6.17
C VAL A 12 25.44 8.93 6.96
N LEU A 13 25.36 9.18 8.27
CA LEU A 13 24.33 8.62 9.14
C LEU A 13 22.91 9.14 8.79
N VAL A 14 22.80 10.40 8.40
CA VAL A 14 21.53 10.99 7.93
C VAL A 14 21.07 10.37 6.61
N MET A 15 21.98 10.05 5.68
CA MET A 15 21.60 9.40 4.42
C MET A 15 21.06 7.97 4.61
N PHE A 16 21.47 7.27 5.67
CA PHE A 16 21.05 5.88 5.90
C PHE A 16 19.69 5.73 6.61
N SER A 17 19.20 6.78 7.27
CA SER A 17 17.96 6.73 8.05
C SER A 17 16.67 6.93 7.22
N GLY A 18 16.79 7.20 5.91
CA GLY A 18 15.66 7.57 5.04
C GLY A 18 15.00 6.45 4.22
N GLN A 19 15.46 5.20 4.30
CA GLN A 19 14.92 4.13 3.45
C GLN A 19 13.74 3.39 4.13
N SER A 20 12.61 4.08 4.28
CA SER A 20 11.33 3.37 4.45
C SER A 20 10.93 2.79 3.10
N SER A 21 11.33 1.55 2.82
CA SER A 21 10.86 0.82 1.65
C SER A 21 9.39 0.46 1.86
N TYR A 22 8.49 1.20 1.19
CA TYR A 22 7.12 0.77 0.95
C TYR A 22 7.13 -0.38 -0.08
N ALA A 23 7.84 -1.46 0.23
CA ALA A 23 7.83 -2.66 -0.59
C ALA A 23 6.55 -3.43 -0.24
N PHE A 24 5.59 -3.45 -1.18
CA PHE A 24 4.42 -4.31 -1.05
C PHE A 24 4.88 -5.77 -1.01
N GLY A 25 4.42 -6.52 -0.02
CA GLY A 25 4.72 -7.95 0.07
C GLY A 25 4.19 -8.71 -1.15
N CYS A 26 4.84 -9.81 -1.53
CA CYS A 26 4.43 -10.63 -2.67
C CYS A 26 2.95 -11.09 -2.58
N ASN A 27 2.44 -11.25 -1.36
CA ASN A 27 1.06 -11.66 -1.08
C ASN A 27 0.00 -10.61 -1.45
N VAL A 28 0.39 -9.36 -1.75
CA VAL A 28 -0.52 -8.33 -2.26
C VAL A 28 -0.99 -8.70 -3.66
N CYS A 29 -0.08 -9.13 -4.53
CA CYS A 29 -0.39 -9.57 -5.89
C CYS A 29 -0.68 -11.09 -5.96
N HIS A 30 0.01 -11.89 -5.16
CA HIS A 30 -0.10 -13.36 -5.14
C HIS A 30 -0.90 -13.87 -3.94
N SER A 31 -2.06 -13.28 -3.68
CA SER A 31 -2.95 -13.75 -2.62
C SER A 31 -3.51 -15.13 -2.95
N LYS A 32 -3.51 -16.04 -1.98
CA LYS A 32 -4.18 -17.35 -2.08
C LYS A 32 -5.66 -17.30 -1.66
N ASN A 33 -6.21 -16.12 -1.35
CA ASN A 33 -7.58 -15.98 -0.90
C ASN A 33 -8.56 -16.04 -2.09
N PRO A 34 -9.37 -17.11 -2.25
CA PRO A 34 -10.21 -17.30 -3.43
C PRO A 34 -11.31 -16.23 -3.54
N LYS A 35 -11.81 -15.69 -2.42
CA LYS A 35 -12.82 -14.61 -2.44
C LYS A 35 -12.25 -13.32 -3.02
N MET A 36 -11.01 -12.98 -2.68
CA MET A 36 -10.31 -11.79 -3.22
C MET A 36 -9.92 -12.00 -4.68
N LEU A 37 -9.43 -13.19 -5.03
CA LEU A 37 -9.12 -13.56 -6.42
C LEU A 37 -10.33 -13.39 -7.35
N LYS A 38 -11.52 -13.81 -6.91
CA LYS A 38 -12.76 -13.62 -7.70
C LYS A 38 -13.02 -12.15 -8.01
N MET A 39 -12.96 -11.29 -6.99
CA MET A 39 -13.13 -9.83 -7.15
C MET A 39 -12.06 -9.25 -8.08
N HIS A 40 -10.78 -9.58 -7.89
CA HIS A 40 -9.71 -9.09 -8.77
C HIS A 40 -9.89 -9.54 -10.22
N LYS A 41 -10.41 -10.76 -10.45
CA LYS A 41 -10.73 -11.23 -11.80
C LYS A 41 -11.86 -10.42 -12.44
N GLU A 42 -12.91 -10.07 -11.69
CA GLU A 42 -13.99 -9.19 -12.18
C GLU A 42 -13.48 -7.77 -12.50
N LEU A 43 -12.44 -7.32 -11.80
CA LEU A 43 -11.73 -6.06 -12.07
C LEU A 43 -10.56 -6.23 -13.06
N GLU A 44 -10.43 -7.40 -13.68
CA GLU A 44 -9.40 -7.74 -14.66
C GLU A 44 -7.95 -7.48 -14.19
N TYR A 45 -7.71 -7.54 -12.87
CA TYR A 45 -6.41 -7.27 -12.25
C TYR A 45 -5.82 -5.90 -12.59
N ARG A 46 -6.67 -4.91 -12.89
CA ARG A 46 -6.26 -3.54 -13.20
C ARG A 46 -6.32 -2.65 -11.95
N ASP A 47 -5.58 -1.55 -12.00
CA ASP A 47 -5.64 -0.48 -11.00
C ASP A 47 -5.42 -0.92 -9.54
N CYS A 48 -4.51 -1.88 -9.31
CA CYS A 48 -4.24 -2.53 -8.02
C CYS A 48 -4.08 -1.52 -6.86
N PHE A 49 -3.40 -0.40 -7.12
CA PHE A 49 -3.06 0.59 -6.11
C PHE A 49 -4.18 1.58 -5.79
N ASN A 50 -5.29 1.58 -6.52
CA ASN A 50 -6.48 2.31 -6.11
C ASN A 50 -7.00 1.80 -4.75
N CYS A 51 -6.89 0.48 -4.52
CA CYS A 51 -7.28 -0.17 -3.29
C CYS A 51 -6.12 -0.52 -2.35
N HIS A 52 -4.91 -0.74 -2.88
CA HIS A 52 -3.72 -1.18 -2.13
C HIS A 52 -2.66 -0.09 -1.89
N GLY A 53 -2.88 1.15 -2.34
CA GLY A 53 -1.89 2.24 -2.17
C GLY A 53 -1.69 2.72 -0.73
N PRO A 54 -0.97 3.83 -0.50
CA PRO A 54 -0.66 4.35 0.84
C PRO A 54 -1.90 4.62 1.72
N LYS A 55 -3.04 4.94 1.09
CA LYS A 55 -4.33 5.15 1.77
C LYS A 55 -5.01 3.84 2.20
N ALA A 56 -4.52 2.69 1.74
CA ALA A 56 -5.05 1.38 2.05
C ALA A 56 -4.70 0.89 3.46
N GLY A 57 -3.75 1.52 4.17
CA GLY A 57 -3.34 1.09 5.51
C GLY A 57 -4.39 1.28 6.61
N LYS A 58 -5.54 1.89 6.30
CA LYS A 58 -6.60 2.13 7.27
C LYS A 58 -7.34 0.84 7.69
N PRO A 59 -7.85 0.76 8.92
CA PRO A 59 -8.72 -0.35 9.37
C PRO A 59 -9.86 -0.62 8.39
N ILE A 60 -10.32 -1.88 8.32
CA ILE A 60 -11.38 -2.26 7.37
C ILE A 60 -12.70 -1.53 7.63
N GLU A 61 -13.03 -1.25 8.89
CA GLU A 61 -14.23 -0.49 9.27
C GLU A 61 -14.21 0.94 8.70
N GLU A 62 -13.06 1.61 8.73
CA GLU A 62 -12.91 2.92 8.09
C GLU A 62 -13.04 2.82 6.56
N ARG A 63 -12.53 1.74 5.96
CA ARG A 63 -12.59 1.52 4.50
C ARG A 63 -13.98 1.15 3.99
N LYS A 64 -14.83 0.55 4.84
CA LYS A 64 -16.17 0.08 4.46
C LYS A 64 -17.06 1.21 3.94
N LYS A 65 -17.04 2.36 4.60
CA LYS A 65 -17.79 3.56 4.19
C LYS A 65 -17.38 4.06 2.81
N TYR A 66 -16.09 4.02 2.48
CA TYR A 66 -15.60 4.41 1.16
C TYR A 66 -16.04 3.40 0.09
N ARG A 67 -15.93 2.09 0.37
CA ARG A 67 -16.34 1.03 -0.57
C ARG A 67 -17.82 1.07 -0.93
N GLU A 68 -18.69 1.49 0.00
CA GLU A 68 -20.14 1.62 -0.26
C GLU A 68 -20.46 2.73 -1.28
N THR A 69 -19.59 3.72 -1.41
CA THR A 69 -19.76 4.85 -2.36
C THR A 69 -18.78 4.80 -3.53
N ASP A 70 -17.87 3.83 -3.53
CA ASP A 70 -16.84 3.67 -4.54
C ASP A 70 -17.46 3.16 -5.85
N ILE A 71 -17.18 3.87 -6.94
CA ILE A 71 -17.75 3.58 -8.26
C ILE A 71 -17.34 2.21 -8.81
N VAL A 72 -16.18 1.69 -8.39
CA VAL A 72 -15.69 0.36 -8.76
C VAL A 72 -16.52 -0.70 -8.04
N CYS A 73 -16.75 -0.53 -6.74
CA CYS A 73 -17.54 -1.45 -5.94
C CYS A 73 -19.04 -1.39 -6.29
N SER A 74 -19.58 -0.21 -6.57
CA SER A 74 -21.00 -0.01 -6.89
C SER A 74 -21.46 -0.66 -8.20
N ARG A 75 -20.52 -1.11 -9.05
CA ARG A 75 -20.84 -1.89 -10.26
C ARG A 75 -21.47 -3.24 -9.92
N CYS A 76 -21.01 -3.87 -8.84
CA CYS A 76 -21.46 -5.20 -8.41
C CYS A 76 -22.29 -5.16 -7.12
N HIS A 77 -22.05 -4.18 -6.24
CA HIS A 77 -22.64 -4.12 -4.89
C HIS A 77 -23.68 -3.00 -4.73
N LYS A 78 -24.56 -2.80 -5.73
CA LYS A 78 -25.68 -1.85 -5.56
C LYS A 78 -26.53 -2.22 -4.33
N LYS A 79 -26.93 -1.20 -3.57
CA LYS A 79 -28.00 -1.34 -2.57
C LYS A 79 -29.31 -1.69 -3.27
#